data_AF-A0A957VRI9-F1
#
_entry.id   AF-A0A957VRI9-F1
#
_cell.length_a   1.000
_cell.length_b   1.000
_cell.length_c   1.000
_cell.angle_alpha   90.00
_cell.angle_beta   90.00
_cell.angle_gamma   90.00
#
_symmetry.space_group_name_H-M   'P 1'
#
loop_
_entity.id
_entity.type
_entity.pdbx_description
1 polymer ?
#
loop_
_entity_poly.entity_id
_entity_poly.type
_entity_poly.pdbx_seq_one_letter_code
_entity_poly.pdbx_strand_id
1 'polypeptide(L)'
;MVRRGLDWWTRERALVGVAVAIFFVLGIGYSLVVPPFETPDELFHYGFAHYVAETGRLPVQDPAATGPWAQEGSQAPLYYLLTGWLTRGIDQSD
;
A
#
# COMPACT_ATOMS: atom_id res chain seq x y z
N MET A 1 25.96 -27.59 31.66
CA MET A 1 24.55 -27.12 31.71
C MET A 1 24.44 -25.78 30.98
N VAL A 2 24.61 -25.73 29.64
CA VAL A 2 24.58 -24.49 28.81
C VAL A 2 24.13 -24.81 27.37
N ARG A 3 22.92 -25.38 27.19
CA ARG A 3 22.36 -25.64 25.83
C ARG A 3 20.92 -25.14 25.62
N ARG A 4 20.24 -24.70 26.69
CA ARG A 4 18.84 -24.22 26.69
C ARG A 4 18.62 -22.79 26.16
N GLY A 5 19.70 -22.07 25.79
CA GLY A 5 19.58 -20.70 25.25
C GLY A 5 19.56 -20.65 23.72
N LEU A 6 20.24 -21.60 23.06
CA LEU A 6 20.39 -21.61 21.60
C LEU A 6 19.17 -22.22 20.90
N ASP A 7 18.52 -23.19 21.53
CA ASP A 7 17.28 -23.84 21.06
C ASP A 7 16.06 -22.90 21.17
N TRP A 8 16.00 -22.07 22.21
CA TRP A 8 14.98 -21.04 22.40
C TRP A 8 15.00 -20.00 21.27
N TRP A 9 16.17 -19.39 21.03
CA TRP A 9 16.36 -18.41 19.95
C TRP A 9 16.04 -18.98 18.56
N THR A 10 16.37 -20.25 18.32
CA THR A 10 16.09 -20.92 17.05
C THR A 10 14.59 -21.19 16.87
N ARG A 11 13.89 -21.57 17.95
CA ARG A 11 12.43 -21.77 17.94
C ARG A 11 11.67 -20.48 17.71
N GLU A 12 12.03 -19.40 18.39
CA GLU A 12 11.40 -18.09 18.18
C GLU A 12 11.56 -17.61 16.74
N ARG A 13 12.76 -17.71 16.17
CA ARG A 13 13.00 -17.35 14.77
C ARG A 13 12.23 -18.24 13.80
N ALA A 14 12.11 -19.53 14.09
CA ALA A 14 11.29 -20.44 13.29
C ALA A 14 9.81 -20.05 13.36
N LEU A 15 9.28 -19.73 14.55
CA LEU A 15 7.90 -19.29 14.73
C LEU A 15 7.62 -17.96 14.03
N VAL A 16 8.53 -16.99 14.12
CA VAL A 16 8.46 -15.73 13.37
C VAL A 16 8.48 -16.01 11.86
N GLY A 17 9.37 -16.89 11.41
CA GLY A 17 9.43 -17.30 10.00
C GLY A 17 8.13 -17.92 9.50
N VAL A 18 7.51 -18.79 10.30
CA VAL A 18 6.20 -19.39 10.01
C VAL A 18 5.11 -18.32 9.98
N ALA A 19 5.09 -17.40 10.95
CA ALA A 19 4.10 -16.32 10.99
C ALA A 19 4.20 -15.40 9.76
N VAL A 20 5.43 -15.05 9.35
CA VAL A 20 5.69 -14.26 8.14
C VAL A 20 5.26 -15.03 6.89
N ALA A 21 5.56 -16.33 6.81
CA ALA A 21 5.12 -17.15 5.68
C ALA A 21 3.59 -17.22 5.57
N ILE A 22 2.89 -17.40 6.70
CA ILE A 22 1.42 -17.38 6.75
C ILE A 22 0.90 -16.01 6.31
N PHE A 23 1.49 -14.91 6.78
CA PHE A 23 1.11 -13.55 6.38
C PHE A 23 1.20 -13.37 4.85
N PHE A 24 2.30 -13.82 4.23
CA PHE A 24 2.44 -13.72 2.77
C PHE A 24 1.43 -14.57 2.02
N VAL A 25 1.21 -15.82 2.45
CA VAL A 25 0.22 -16.71 1.81
C VAL A 25 -1.18 -16.10 1.87
N LEU A 26 -1.58 -15.61 3.04
CA LEU A 26 -2.89 -14.97 3.22
C LEU A 26 -2.99 -13.65 2.47
N GLY A 27 -1.96 -12.80 2.52
CA GLY A 27 -1.93 -11.52 1.84
C GLY A 27 -2.00 -11.66 0.32
N ILE A 28 -1.20 -12.56 -0.26
CA ILE A 28 -1.27 -12.85 -1.71
C ILE A 28 -2.64 -13.44 -2.07
N GLY A 29 -3.15 -14.39 -1.27
CA GLY A 29 -4.47 -14.96 -1.49
C GLY A 29 -5.56 -13.89 -1.49
N TYR A 30 -5.53 -12.96 -0.53
CA TYR A 30 -6.43 -11.82 -0.47
C TYR A 30 -6.32 -10.94 -1.71
N SER A 31 -5.10 -10.56 -2.12
CA SER A 31 -4.86 -9.71 -3.31
C SER A 31 -5.29 -10.35 -4.64
N LEU A 32 -5.37 -11.68 -4.71
CA LEU A 32 -5.82 -12.40 -5.90
C LEU A 32 -7.33 -12.62 -5.94
N VAL A 33 -7.97 -12.70 -4.77
CA VAL A 33 -9.41 -13.01 -4.65
C VAL A 33 -10.25 -11.76 -4.59
N VAL A 34 -9.79 -10.72 -3.90
CA VAL A 34 -10.48 -9.44 -3.79
C VAL A 34 -10.17 -8.61 -5.03
N PRO A 35 -11.18 -8.21 -5.83
CA PRO A 35 -10.96 -7.38 -7.00
C PRO A 35 -10.31 -6.04 -6.62
N PRO A 36 -9.49 -5.45 -7.51
CA PRO A 36 -9.03 -4.08 -7.33
C PRO A 36 -10.20 -3.12 -7.15
N PHE A 37 -10.02 -2.15 -6.26
CA PHE A 37 -10.98 -1.09 -5.92
C PHE A 37 -12.22 -1.55 -5.13
N GLU A 38 -12.22 -2.76 -4.57
CA GLU A 38 -13.28 -3.23 -3.67
C GLU A 38 -13.14 -2.60 -2.27
N THR A 39 -11.91 -2.38 -1.80
CA THR A 39 -11.68 -1.72 -0.51
C THR A 39 -11.92 -0.21 -0.65
N PRO A 40 -12.63 0.46 0.29
CA PRO A 40 -13.08 1.85 0.11
C PRO A 40 -11.99 2.90 -0.14
N ASP A 41 -10.77 2.66 0.34
CA ASP A 41 -9.64 3.58 0.29
C ASP A 41 -8.81 3.48 -1.00
N GLU A 42 -8.81 2.32 -1.65
CA GLU A 42 -8.02 2.05 -2.87
C GLU A 42 -8.30 3.05 -3.98
N LEU A 43 -9.58 3.43 -4.17
CA LEU A 43 -9.98 4.40 -5.18
C LEU A 43 -9.39 5.80 -4.91
N PHE A 44 -9.35 6.21 -3.64
CA PHE A 44 -8.83 7.52 -3.26
C PHE A 44 -7.30 7.57 -3.35
N HIS A 45 -6.62 6.48 -2.98
CA HIS A 45 -5.17 6.34 -3.17
C HIS A 45 -4.78 6.40 -4.65
N TYR A 46 -5.53 5.68 -5.50
CA TYR A 46 -5.34 5.73 -6.94
C TYR A 46 -5.60 7.13 -7.48
N GLY A 47 -6.69 7.80 -7.08
CA GLY A 47 -7.01 9.16 -7.49
C GLY A 47 -5.91 10.18 -7.15
N PHE A 48 -5.24 10.03 -5.99
CA PHE A 48 -4.08 10.85 -5.65
C PHE A 48 -2.90 10.53 -6.60
N ALA A 49 -2.49 9.27 -6.70
CA ALA A 49 -1.34 8.88 -7.52
C ALA A 49 -1.54 9.27 -9.01
N HIS A 50 -2.75 9.07 -9.53
CA HIS A 50 -3.16 9.48 -10.87
C HIS A 50 -3.05 11.00 -11.06
N TYR A 51 -3.57 11.79 -10.12
CA TYR A 51 -3.43 13.26 -10.18
C TYR A 51 -1.96 13.71 -10.20
N VAL A 52 -1.09 13.04 -9.43
CA VAL A 52 0.35 13.30 -9.43
C VAL A 52 0.99 12.88 -10.76
N ALA A 53 0.60 11.75 -11.33
CA ALA A 53 1.09 11.26 -12.62
C ALA A 53 0.75 12.26 -13.74
N GLU A 54 -0.49 12.72 -13.79
CA GLU A 54 -1.01 13.66 -14.79
C GLU A 54 -0.40 15.07 -14.64
N THR A 55 -0.42 15.61 -13.42
CA THR A 55 -0.13 17.04 -13.20
C THR A 55 1.29 17.31 -12.71
N GLY A 56 1.95 16.32 -12.09
CA GLY A 56 3.19 16.50 -11.35
C GLY A 56 3.04 17.36 -10.08
N ARG A 57 1.82 17.58 -9.60
CA ARG A 57 1.51 18.45 -8.46
C ARG A 57 0.87 17.66 -7.33
N LEU A 58 0.99 18.18 -6.11
CA LEU A 58 0.27 17.65 -4.97
C LEU A 58 -1.20 18.12 -5.00
N PRO A 59 -2.13 17.26 -4.57
CA PRO A 59 -3.52 17.66 -4.40
C PRO A 59 -3.68 18.78 -3.37
N VAL A 60 -4.70 19.60 -3.58
CA VAL A 60 -5.10 20.66 -2.64
C VAL A 60 -6.40 20.21 -1.97
N GLN A 61 -6.44 20.26 -0.64
CA GLN A 61 -7.64 19.93 0.12
C GLN A 61 -8.61 21.12 0.09
N ASP A 62 -9.80 20.90 -0.47
CA ASP A 62 -10.89 21.86 -0.51
C ASP A 62 -12.17 21.22 0.05
N PRO A 63 -12.74 21.74 1.17
CA PRO A 63 -13.99 21.23 1.74
C PRO A 63 -15.20 21.35 0.79
N ALA A 64 -15.16 22.26 -0.18
CA ALA A 64 -16.21 22.44 -1.18
C ALA A 64 -16.01 21.53 -2.41
N ALA A 65 -14.81 20.98 -2.60
CA ALA A 65 -14.44 20.13 -3.73
C ALA A 65 -13.33 19.14 -3.32
N THR A 66 -13.71 18.01 -2.74
CA THR A 66 -12.76 17.06 -2.14
C THR A 66 -11.82 16.39 -3.15
N GLY A 67 -12.17 16.41 -4.44
CA GLY A 67 -11.41 15.75 -5.50
C GLY A 67 -11.47 14.21 -5.43
N PRO A 68 -10.87 13.51 -6.39
CA PRO A 68 -10.87 12.05 -6.46
C PRO A 68 -10.05 11.36 -5.36
N TRP A 69 -9.18 12.10 -4.67
CA TRP A 69 -8.38 11.61 -3.53
C TRP A 69 -9.08 11.79 -2.17
N ALA A 70 -10.22 12.51 -2.12
CA ALA A 70 -10.98 12.76 -0.90
C ALA A 70 -10.10 13.12 0.33
N GLN A 71 -10.31 12.44 1.46
CA GLN A 71 -9.51 12.62 2.67
C GLN A 71 -8.05 12.15 2.51
N GLU A 72 -7.78 11.20 1.61
CA GLU A 72 -6.42 10.67 1.38
C GLU A 72 -5.46 11.74 0.85
N GLY A 73 -5.97 12.83 0.26
CA GLY A 73 -5.14 13.98 -0.13
C GLY A 73 -4.42 14.68 1.03
N SER A 74 -4.76 14.37 2.30
CA SER A 74 -4.07 14.85 3.50
C SER A 74 -2.90 13.96 3.96
N GLN A 75 -2.74 12.78 3.36
CA GLN A 75 -1.69 11.82 3.69
C GLN A 75 -0.30 12.33 3.28
N ALA A 76 0.74 11.74 3.86
CA ALA A 76 2.12 12.05 3.51
C ALA A 76 2.39 11.75 2.02
N PRO A 77 3.02 12.67 1.27
CA PRO A 77 3.01 12.62 -0.20
C PRO A 77 4.00 11.62 -0.81
N LEU A 78 4.99 11.10 -0.05
CA LEU A 78 6.10 10.33 -0.61
C LEU A 78 5.62 9.12 -1.43
N TYR A 79 4.64 8.38 -0.89
CA TYR A 79 4.08 7.22 -1.58
C TYR A 79 3.46 7.60 -2.92
N TYR A 80 2.69 8.69 -2.97
CA TYR A 80 2.00 9.16 -4.19
C TYR A 80 2.94 9.81 -5.19
N LEU A 81 3.98 10.51 -4.72
CA LEU A 81 5.03 11.05 -5.57
C LEU A 81 5.79 9.93 -6.30
N LEU A 82 6.12 8.86 -5.58
CA LEU A 82 6.82 7.72 -6.15
C LEU A 82 5.93 6.95 -7.13
N THR A 83 4.71 6.59 -6.71
CA THR A 83 3.77 5.81 -7.54
C THR A 83 3.30 6.60 -8.75
N GLY A 84 2.95 7.88 -8.59
CA GLY A 84 2.61 8.77 -9.70
C GLY A 84 3.75 8.94 -10.69
N TRP A 85 5.01 9.06 -10.21
CA TRP A 85 6.17 9.12 -11.10
C TRP A 85 6.39 7.80 -11.86
N LEU A 86 6.30 6.65 -11.18
CA LEU A 86 6.46 5.32 -11.79
C LEU A 86 5.39 4.99 -12.82
N THR A 87 4.18 5.53 -12.65
CA THR A 87 3.02 5.24 -13.51
C THR A 87 2.75 6.29 -14.58
N ARG A 88 3.49 7.41 -14.58
CA ARG A 88 3.30 8.54 -15.51
C ARG A 88 3.33 8.19 -17.00
N GLY A 89 4.03 7.13 -17.38
CA GLY A 89 4.11 6.67 -18.78
C GLY A 89 3.00 5.69 -19.20
N ILE A 90 2.13 5.30 -18.27
CA ILE A 90 1.02 4.36 -18.51
C ILE A 90 -0.21 5.17 -18.87
N ASP A 91 -0.89 4.79 -19.96
CA ASP A 91 -2.19 5.34 -20.32
C ASP A 91 -3.24 4.91 -19.29
N GLN A 92 -3.91 5.90 -18.69
CA GLN A 92 -4.89 5.74 -17.61
C GLN A 92 -6.21 6.43 -17.97
N SER A 93 -6.48 6.63 -19.27
CA SER A 93 -7.65 7.36 -19.77
C SER A 93 -8.91 6.51 -19.97
N ASP A 94 -8.77 5.18 -19.89
CA ASP A 94 -9.84 4.18 -20.00
C ASP A 94 -10.60 3.98 -18.66
#